data_AF-D2H319-F1
#
_entry.id   AF-D2H319-F1
#
_cell.length_a   1.000
_cell.length_b   1.000
_cell.length_c   1.000
_cell.angle_alpha   90.00
_cell.angle_beta   90.00
_cell.angle_gamma   90.00
#
_symmetry.space_group_name_H-M   'P 1'
#
loop_
_entity.id
_entity.type
_entity.pdbx_description
1 polymer ?
#
loop_
_entity_poly.entity_id
_entity_poly.type
_entity_poly.pdbx_seq_one_letter_code
_entity_poly.pdbx_strand_id
1 'polypeptide(L)' 'PEEVEIKCPLNHVACLGANKCIHLSQLCNGVLDCSDGYDEGLHCQ' A
#
# COMPACT_ATOMS: atom_id res chain seq x y z
N PRO A 1 18.73 -12.83 -0.20
CA PRO A 1 17.93 -11.61 0.02
C PRO A 1 16.54 -11.81 -0.61
N GLU A 2 15.67 -12.51 0.12
CA GLU A 2 14.30 -12.75 -0.32
C GLU A 2 13.54 -11.44 -0.10
N GLU A 3 13.45 -10.67 -1.18
CA GLU A 3 12.43 -9.63 -1.35
C GLU A 3 11.10 -10.32 -1.09
N VAL A 4 10.50 -10.03 0.06
CA VAL A 4 9.18 -10.54 0.41
C VAL A 4 8.23 -9.90 -0.61
N GLU A 5 7.99 -10.60 -1.71
CA GLU A 5 6.87 -10.37 -2.59
C GLU A 5 5.62 -10.56 -1.72
N ILE A 6 5.17 -9.49 -1.07
CA ILE A 6 3.84 -9.43 -0.51
C ILE A 6 2.92 -9.59 -1.72
N LYS A 7 2.50 -10.83 -1.99
CA LYS A 7 1.61 -11.19 -3.09
C LYS A 7 0.22 -10.65 -2.78
N CYS A 8 0.09 -9.34 -2.94
CA CYS A 8 -1.21 -8.73 -3.02
C CYS A 8 -1.88 -9.21 -4.32
N PRO A 9 -3.20 -9.47 -4.30
CA PRO A 9 -3.93 -9.83 -5.52
C PRO A 9 -3.76 -8.76 -6.60
N LEU A 10 -4.05 -9.10 -7.86
CA LEU A 10 -4.07 -8.11 -8.93
C LEU A 10 -4.92 -6.91 -8.51
N ASN A 11 -4.45 -5.71 -8.84
CA ASN A 11 -5.03 -4.43 -8.43
C ASN A 11 -4.92 -4.11 -6.93
N HIS A 12 -3.95 -4.70 -6.21
CA HIS A 12 -3.66 -4.33 -4.82
C HIS A 12 -2.18 -4.02 -4.61
N VAL A 13 -1.89 -3.11 -3.69
CA VAL A 13 -0.54 -2.72 -3.26
C VAL A 13 -0.34 -3.06 -1.80
N ALA A 14 0.88 -3.44 -1.44
CA ALA A 14 1.25 -3.66 -0.06
C ALA A 14 1.63 -2.33 0.62
N CYS A 15 1.13 -2.12 1.83
CA CYS A 15 1.56 -1.04 2.69
C CYS A 15 3.04 -1.21 3.07
N LEU A 16 3.86 -0.17 2.92
CA LEU A 16 5.23 -0.23 3.44
C LEU A 16 5.18 -0.35 4.98
N GLY A 17 5.84 -1.38 5.52
CA GLY A 17 5.88 -1.63 6.96
C GLY A 17 4.74 -2.48 7.51
N ALA A 18 3.73 -2.81 6.69
CA ALA A 18 2.62 -3.66 7.13
C ALA A 18 2.35 -4.81 6.14
N ASN A 19 2.00 -5.98 6.67
CA ASN A 19 1.43 -7.09 5.89
C ASN A 19 -0.05 -6.81 5.54
N LYS A 20 -0.34 -5.62 5.02
CA LYS A 20 -1.67 -5.18 4.60
C LYS A 20 -1.64 -4.85 3.12
N CYS A 21 -2.60 -5.38 2.37
CA CYS A 21 -2.83 -5.05 0.98
C CYS A 21 -4.04 -4.12 0.87
N ILE A 22 -3.88 -3.01 0.16
CA ILE A 22 -4.96 -2.09 -0.19
C ILE A 22 -5.19 -2.13 -1.69
N HIS A 23 -6.36 -1.73 -2.16
CA HIS A 23 -6.64 -1.68 -3.59
C HIS A 23 -5.83 -0.55 -4.24
N LEU A 24 -5.42 -0.68 -5.51
CA LEU A 24 -4.76 0.41 -6.25
C LEU A 24 -5.64 1.67 -6.32
N SER A 25 -6.97 1.50 -6.33
CA SER A 25 -7.92 2.63 -6.26
C SER A 25 -8.00 3.28 -4.89
N GLN A 26 -7.43 2.65 -3.87
CA GLN A 26 -7.27 3.21 -2.53
C GLN A 26 -5.90 3.87 -2.34
N LEU A 27 -5.00 3.74 -3.31
CA LEU A 27 -3.74 4.48 -3.29
C LEU A 27 -4.00 5.93 -3.73
N CYS A 28 -3.52 6.90 -2.96
CA CYS A 28 -3.68 8.33 -3.25
C CYS A 28 -5.15 8.76 -3.46
N ASN A 29 -6.09 8.11 -2.76
CA ASN A 29 -7.52 8.41 -2.80
C ASN A 29 -7.95 9.47 -1.75
N GLY A 30 -7.03 9.95 -0.91
CA GLY A 30 -7.28 10.87 0.19
C GLY A 30 -7.77 10.22 1.48
N VAL A 31 -7.72 8.89 1.58
CA VAL A 31 -8.15 8.09 2.73
C VAL A 31 -6.97 7.26 3.23
N LEU A 32 -6.64 7.39 4.51
CA LEU A 32 -5.58 6.61 5.15
C LEU A 32 -6.05 5.17 5.39
N ASP A 33 -5.75 4.29 4.43
CA ASP A 33 -5.98 2.86 4.49
C ASP A 33 -4.77 2.10 5.08
N CYS A 34 -3.52 2.55 4.88
CA CYS A 34 -2.36 1.98 5.58
C CYS A 34 -2.17 2.57 6.98
N SER A 35 -1.73 1.73 7.94
CA SER A 35 -1.46 2.16 9.31
C SER A 35 -0.34 3.20 9.42
N ASP A 36 0.66 3.12 8.53
CA ASP A 36 1.74 4.10 8.39
C ASP A 36 1.36 5.28 7.49
N GLY A 37 0.16 5.26 6.92
CA GLY A 37 -0.29 6.21 5.90
C GLY A 37 0.56 6.21 4.65
N TYR A 38 1.24 5.09 4.38
CA TYR A 38 2.08 4.94 3.20
C TYR A 38 1.27 5.29 1.96
N ASP A 39 0.11 4.69 1.79
CA ASP A 39 -0.85 4.87 0.70
C ASP A 39 -1.29 6.30 0.41
N GLU A 40 -1.19 7.20 1.39
CA GLU A 40 -1.49 8.64 1.28
C GLU A 40 -0.27 9.50 1.64
N GLY A 41 0.92 8.91 1.56
CA GLY A 41 2.17 9.54 1.97
C GLY A 41 2.67 10.57 0.96
N LEU A 42 3.87 11.10 1.23
CA LEU A 42 4.56 12.05 0.35
C LEU A 42 4.78 11.56 -1.10
N HIS A 43 4.65 10.26 -1.35
CA HIS A 43 4.79 9.72 -2.70
C HIS A 43 3.55 9.95 -3.59
N CYS A 44 2.42 10.38 -3.01
CA CYS A 44 1.17 10.67 -3.72
C CYS A 44 1.08 12.10 -4.28
N GLN A 45 2.21 12.80 -4.42
CA GLN A 45 2.27 14.19 -4.88
C GLN A 45 2.25 14.33 -6.41
#